data_AF-A0A0Q4GQ65-F1
#
_entry.id   AF-A0A0Q4GQ65-F1
#
_cell.length_a   1.000
_cell.length_b   1.000
_cell.length_c   1.000
_cell.angle_alpha   90.00
_cell.angle_beta   90.00
_cell.angle_gamma   90.00
#
_symmetry.space_group_name_H-M   'P 1'
#
loop_
_entity.id
_entity.type
_entity.pdbx_description
1 polymer ?
#
loop_
_entity_poly.entity_id
_entity_poly.type
_entity_poly.pdbx_seq_one_letter_code
_entity_poly.pdbx_strand_id
1 'polypeptide(L)'
;MNEIKTNKKELSFEQTEALMQTLKNRFEKNMNRHKGMQWSNVQQKLEANPQKLWVLDDMEITGGEPDVVAYDNATGEYVFFDCAAESPKGRRSVCYDLEGLESRKEHQPADNAIDMAAAMGIELLNEEQYRALQQLGAFDVKTSSWIVTPPEIRKLGGALFADRRYNHVFVYHNGAQSYYAARGFRGSLRV
;
A
#
# COMPACT_ATOMS: atom_id res chain seq x y z
N MET A 1 -30.07 21.69 13.92
CA MET A 1 -29.79 20.32 13.47
C MET A 1 -28.50 20.39 12.69
N ASN A 2 -27.40 19.94 13.28
CA ASN A 2 -26.12 19.88 12.59
C ASN A 2 -26.19 18.70 11.63
N GLU A 3 -26.24 18.96 10.34
CA GLU A 3 -26.01 17.94 9.33
C GLU A 3 -24.62 17.35 9.57
N ILE A 4 -24.60 16.10 10.01
CA ILE A 4 -23.40 15.27 9.93
C ILE A 4 -23.17 15.11 8.42
N LYS A 5 -22.29 15.95 7.85
CA LYS A 5 -21.72 15.69 6.53
C LYS A 5 -20.96 14.38 6.64
N THR A 6 -21.63 13.29 6.34
CA THR A 6 -20.97 12.04 5.99
C THR A 6 -20.08 12.37 4.79
N ASN A 7 -18.77 12.51 5.02
CA ASN A 7 -17.79 12.58 3.94
C ASN A 7 -17.94 11.28 3.16
N LYS A 8 -18.74 11.29 2.09
CA LYS A 8 -18.83 10.17 1.18
C LYS A 8 -17.45 10.05 0.54
N LYS A 9 -16.79 8.91 0.76
CA LYS A 9 -15.56 8.50 0.08
C LYS A 9 -15.86 8.23 -1.40
N GLU A 10 -16.19 9.28 -2.13
CA GLU A 10 -16.58 9.27 -3.56
C GLU A 10 -15.80 10.36 -4.29
N LEU A 11 -15.26 10.01 -5.45
CA LEU A 11 -14.56 10.95 -6.33
C LEU A 11 -15.56 11.73 -7.20
N SER A 12 -15.19 12.95 -7.62
CA SER A 12 -15.91 13.63 -8.69
C SER A 12 -15.79 12.85 -10.01
N PHE A 13 -16.62 13.19 -11.00
CA PHE A 13 -16.52 12.60 -12.33
C PHE A 13 -15.14 12.85 -12.95
N GLU A 14 -14.66 14.09 -12.87
CA GLU A 14 -13.35 14.50 -13.41
C GLU A 14 -12.20 13.79 -12.70
N GLN A 15 -12.27 13.64 -11.37
CA GLN A 15 -11.28 12.88 -10.60
C GLN A 15 -11.29 11.39 -10.99
N THR A 16 -12.47 10.82 -11.17
CA THR A 16 -12.63 9.42 -11.60
C THR A 16 -12.04 9.19 -12.99
N GLU A 17 -12.33 10.06 -13.97
CA GLU A 17 -11.76 9.96 -15.31
C GLU A 17 -10.23 10.10 -15.29
N ALA A 18 -9.71 11.08 -14.53
CA ALA A 18 -8.27 11.31 -14.41
C ALA A 18 -7.54 10.10 -13.78
N LEU A 19 -8.11 9.53 -12.71
CA LEU A 19 -7.59 8.32 -12.08
C LEU A 19 -7.65 7.14 -13.04
N MET A 20 -8.79 6.91 -13.71
CA MET A 20 -8.95 5.79 -14.64
C MET A 20 -7.94 5.87 -15.80
N GLN A 21 -7.71 7.06 -16.35
CA GLN A 21 -6.71 7.27 -17.38
C GLN A 21 -5.29 7.00 -16.86
N THR A 22 -4.99 7.42 -15.62
CA THR A 22 -3.70 7.18 -14.98
C THR A 22 -3.44 5.69 -14.79
N LEU A 23 -4.42 4.96 -14.24
CA LEU A 23 -4.35 3.52 -14.03
C LEU A 23 -4.23 2.77 -15.35
N LYS A 24 -4.99 3.15 -16.38
CA LYS A 24 -4.93 2.56 -17.72
C LYS A 24 -3.55 2.71 -18.34
N ASN A 25 -3.02 3.93 -18.34
CA ASN A 25 -1.70 4.22 -18.89
C ASN A 25 -0.61 3.42 -18.17
N ARG A 26 -0.74 3.26 -16.85
CA ARG A 26 0.18 2.47 -16.03
C ARG A 26 0.08 0.98 -16.37
N PHE A 27 -1.12 0.44 -16.48
CA PHE A 27 -1.36 -0.96 -16.86
C PHE A 27 -0.72 -1.28 -18.21
N GLU A 28 -1.01 -0.46 -19.23
CA GLU A 28 -0.50 -0.66 -20.59
C GLU A 28 1.03 -0.53 -20.67
N LYS A 29 1.63 0.33 -19.84
CA LYS A 29 3.08 0.49 -19.75
C LYS A 29 3.77 -0.67 -19.04
N ASN A 30 3.09 -1.34 -18.13
CA ASN A 30 3.66 -2.37 -17.25
C ASN A 30 3.07 -3.77 -17.51
N MET A 31 2.75 -4.10 -18.76
CA MET A 31 2.13 -5.39 -19.14
C MET A 31 2.85 -6.64 -18.63
N ASN A 32 4.14 -6.54 -18.30
CA ASN A 32 4.88 -7.63 -17.64
C ASN A 32 4.32 -8.01 -16.25
N ARG A 33 3.62 -7.10 -15.58
CA ARG A 33 2.97 -7.32 -14.27
C ARG A 33 1.60 -7.99 -14.40
N HIS A 34 0.96 -7.88 -15.57
CA HIS A 34 -0.46 -8.15 -15.77
C HIS A 34 -0.72 -9.39 -16.62
N LYS A 35 0.12 -10.44 -16.49
CA LYS A 35 0.09 -11.57 -17.41
C LYS A 35 -1.30 -12.23 -17.45
N GLY A 36 -1.94 -12.17 -18.62
CA GLY A 36 -3.27 -12.76 -18.85
C GLY A 36 -4.45 -11.91 -18.41
N MET A 37 -4.23 -10.71 -17.87
CA MET A 37 -5.29 -9.75 -17.53
C MET A 37 -5.58 -8.82 -18.68
N GLN A 38 -6.84 -8.37 -18.79
CA GLN A 38 -7.28 -7.38 -19.75
C GLN A 38 -7.76 -6.13 -19.02
N TRP A 39 -7.30 -4.96 -19.46
CA TRP A 39 -7.67 -3.69 -18.84
C TRP A 39 -9.19 -3.49 -18.77
N SER A 40 -9.93 -3.88 -19.81
CA SER A 40 -11.40 -3.77 -19.85
C SER A 40 -12.08 -4.45 -18.65
N ASN A 41 -11.56 -5.59 -18.20
CA ASN A 41 -12.14 -6.33 -17.08
C ASN A 41 -11.79 -5.68 -15.73
N VAL A 42 -10.58 -5.14 -15.62
CA VAL A 42 -10.14 -4.37 -14.44
C VAL A 42 -10.97 -3.09 -14.33
N GLN A 43 -11.12 -2.36 -15.43
CA GLN A 43 -11.93 -1.14 -15.52
C GLN A 43 -13.38 -1.41 -15.11
N GLN A 44 -14.02 -2.45 -15.65
CA GLN A 44 -15.39 -2.82 -15.28
C GLN A 44 -15.52 -3.10 -13.77
N LYS A 45 -14.55 -3.79 -13.18
CA LYS A 45 -14.55 -4.05 -11.73
C LYS A 45 -14.41 -2.75 -10.92
N LEU A 46 -13.55 -1.83 -11.35
CA LEU A 46 -13.34 -0.54 -10.69
C LEU A 46 -14.57 0.36 -10.77
N GLU A 47 -15.19 0.47 -11.94
CA GLU A 47 -16.43 1.25 -12.16
C GLU A 47 -17.60 0.74 -11.31
N ALA A 48 -17.67 -0.57 -11.09
CA ALA A 48 -18.65 -1.18 -10.19
C ALA A 48 -18.36 -0.94 -8.69
N ASN A 49 -17.18 -0.41 -8.33
CA ASN A 49 -16.74 -0.21 -6.95
C ASN A 49 -16.20 1.21 -6.69
N PRO A 50 -17.05 2.26 -6.69
CA PRO A 50 -16.63 3.67 -6.50
C PRO A 50 -15.81 3.92 -5.23
N GLN A 51 -16.11 3.20 -4.13
CA GLN A 51 -15.35 3.32 -2.89
C GLN A 51 -13.89 2.85 -3.05
N LYS A 52 -13.64 1.84 -3.89
CA LYS A 52 -12.29 1.34 -4.17
C LYS A 52 -11.51 2.32 -5.05
N LEU A 53 -12.18 3.02 -5.96
CA LEU A 53 -11.58 4.12 -6.72
C LEU A 53 -11.10 5.24 -5.78
N TRP A 54 -11.88 5.62 -4.77
CA TRP A 54 -11.45 6.58 -3.77
C TRP A 54 -10.18 6.15 -3.04
N VAL A 55 -10.08 4.86 -2.66
CA VAL A 55 -8.87 4.32 -2.01
C VAL A 55 -7.66 4.35 -2.96
N LEU A 56 -7.84 4.00 -4.23
CA LEU A 56 -6.77 4.04 -5.23
C LEU A 56 -6.30 5.47 -5.51
N ASP A 57 -7.19 6.46 -5.49
CA ASP A 57 -6.82 7.88 -5.56
C ASP A 57 -5.93 8.29 -4.38
N ASP A 58 -6.28 7.86 -3.17
CA ASP A 58 -5.49 8.15 -1.96
C ASP A 58 -4.11 7.46 -2.00
N MET A 59 -4.05 6.23 -2.52
CA MET A 59 -2.79 5.55 -2.83
C MET A 59 -1.96 6.34 -3.85
N GLU A 60 -2.57 6.90 -4.89
CA GLU A 60 -1.91 7.72 -5.91
C GLU A 60 -1.38 9.04 -5.32
N ILE A 61 -2.20 9.77 -4.57
CA ILE A 61 -1.85 11.05 -3.92
C ILE A 61 -0.63 10.91 -3.00
N THR A 62 -0.55 9.79 -2.29
CA THR A 62 0.59 9.50 -1.39
C THR A 62 1.84 8.99 -2.12
N GLY A 63 1.79 8.88 -3.44
CA GLY A 63 2.90 8.46 -4.31
C GLY A 63 3.08 6.94 -4.38
N GLY A 64 1.98 6.19 -4.24
CA GLY A 64 1.95 4.73 -4.27
C GLY A 64 2.14 4.11 -5.64
N GLU A 65 1.72 4.83 -6.68
CA GLU A 65 1.59 4.32 -8.05
C GLU A 65 0.88 2.94 -8.06
N PRO A 66 -0.35 2.83 -7.52
CA PRO A 66 -1.06 1.56 -7.41
C PRO A 66 -1.23 0.92 -8.79
N ASP A 67 -1.03 -0.39 -8.85
CA ASP A 67 -1.13 -1.17 -10.06
C ASP A 67 -1.67 -2.57 -9.75
N VAL A 68 -2.37 -3.19 -10.69
CA VAL A 68 -2.94 -4.52 -10.50
C VAL A 68 -1.86 -5.59 -10.66
N VAL A 69 -1.65 -6.42 -9.65
CA VAL A 69 -0.54 -7.38 -9.62
C VAL A 69 -0.99 -8.83 -9.68
N ALA A 70 -2.25 -9.10 -9.37
CA ALA A 70 -2.82 -10.44 -9.36
C ALA A 70 -4.32 -10.39 -9.57
N TYR A 71 -4.86 -11.53 -10.00
CA TYR A 71 -6.28 -11.82 -10.04
C TYR A 71 -6.55 -13.10 -9.23
N ASP A 72 -7.44 -12.99 -8.25
CA ASP A 72 -7.84 -14.10 -7.40
C ASP A 72 -9.05 -14.80 -8.02
N ASN A 73 -8.83 -15.96 -8.64
CA ASN A 73 -9.91 -16.72 -9.28
C ASN A 73 -10.94 -17.26 -8.28
N ALA A 74 -10.58 -17.40 -7.00
CA ALA A 74 -11.50 -17.95 -5.99
C ALA A 74 -12.53 -16.89 -5.57
N THR A 75 -12.10 -15.64 -5.44
CA THR A 75 -12.97 -14.53 -5.02
C THR A 75 -13.47 -13.68 -6.21
N GLY A 76 -12.84 -13.82 -7.37
CA GLY A 76 -13.12 -12.98 -8.55
C GLY A 76 -12.67 -11.53 -8.36
N GLU A 77 -11.63 -11.29 -7.54
CA GLU A 77 -11.12 -9.97 -7.19
C GLU A 77 -9.77 -9.68 -7.85
N TYR A 78 -9.54 -8.41 -8.16
CA TYR A 78 -8.22 -7.92 -8.55
C TYR A 78 -7.47 -7.43 -7.32
N VAL A 79 -6.18 -7.74 -7.26
CA VAL A 79 -5.30 -7.29 -6.17
C VAL A 79 -4.41 -6.18 -6.69
N PHE A 80 -4.47 -5.02 -6.05
CA PHE A 80 -3.63 -3.86 -6.31
C PHE A 80 -2.58 -3.72 -5.21
N PHE A 81 -1.32 -3.48 -5.60
CA PHE A 81 -0.25 -3.06 -4.70
C PHE A 81 0.30 -1.70 -5.10
N ASP A 82 0.95 -1.01 -4.16
CA ASP A 82 1.85 0.09 -4.52
C ASP A 82 3.04 -0.40 -5.34
N CYS A 83 3.13 0.08 -6.57
CA CYS A 83 4.19 -0.27 -7.51
C CYS A 83 5.18 0.88 -7.78
N ALA A 84 5.20 1.91 -6.92
CA ALA A 84 6.26 2.90 -6.93
C ALA A 84 7.62 2.24 -6.64
N ALA A 85 8.70 2.68 -7.32
CA ALA A 85 10.03 2.04 -7.23
C ALA A 85 10.58 1.98 -5.78
N GLU A 86 10.24 2.94 -4.95
CA GLU A 86 10.62 3.02 -3.54
C GLU A 86 9.36 3.22 -2.69
N SER A 87 9.43 2.87 -1.41
CA SER A 87 8.30 3.00 -0.48
C SER A 87 7.70 4.42 -0.58
N PRO A 88 6.38 4.62 -0.66
CA PRO A 88 5.79 5.90 -1.04
C PRO A 88 6.19 7.05 -0.11
N LYS A 89 6.67 8.19 -0.67
CA LYS A 89 7.28 9.28 0.12
C LYS A 89 6.34 9.87 1.18
N GLY A 90 5.04 9.98 0.86
CA GLY A 90 4.01 10.47 1.78
C GLY A 90 3.71 9.53 2.95
N ARG A 91 4.34 8.34 2.98
CA ARG A 91 4.08 7.27 3.94
C ARG A 91 5.35 6.76 4.62
N ARG A 92 6.40 7.60 4.67
CA ARG A 92 7.69 7.28 5.32
C ARG A 92 7.84 7.97 6.66
N SER A 93 8.85 7.56 7.42
CA SER A 93 9.23 8.14 8.71
C SER A 93 8.16 7.93 9.79
N VAL A 94 7.52 6.77 9.76
CA VAL A 94 6.44 6.39 10.69
C VAL A 94 6.81 5.15 11.48
N CYS A 95 6.34 5.09 12.73
CA CYS A 95 6.41 3.88 13.54
C CYS A 95 5.54 2.77 12.93
N TYR A 96 5.64 1.55 13.47
CA TYR A 96 4.83 0.44 12.98
C TYR A 96 3.34 0.63 13.33
N ASP A 97 3.01 0.79 14.61
CA ASP A 97 1.63 0.92 15.10
C ASP A 97 1.49 1.96 16.21
N LEU A 98 0.27 2.16 16.71
CA LEU A 98 -0.07 3.13 17.74
C LEU A 98 0.69 2.90 19.06
N GLU A 99 0.78 1.66 19.55
CA GLU A 99 1.53 1.38 20.78
C GLU A 99 3.03 1.67 20.59
N GLY A 100 3.59 1.36 19.42
CA GLY A 100 4.95 1.77 19.06
C GLY A 100 5.11 3.29 19.05
N LEU A 101 4.14 4.01 18.48
CA LEU A 101 4.11 5.47 18.45
C LEU A 101 4.06 6.08 19.87
N GLU A 102 3.15 5.63 20.72
CA GLU A 102 2.94 6.15 22.08
C GLU A 102 4.07 5.81 23.05
N SER A 103 4.84 4.74 22.79
CA SER A 103 6.02 4.41 23.61
C SER A 103 7.18 5.42 23.48
N ARG A 104 7.12 6.31 22.48
CA ARG A 104 8.14 7.35 22.23
C ARG A 104 7.92 8.56 23.14
N LYS A 105 8.92 8.88 23.97
CA LYS A 105 8.92 10.10 24.79
C LYS A 105 9.42 11.34 24.05
N GLU A 106 10.28 11.15 23.06
CA GLU A 106 10.96 12.22 22.32
C GLU A 106 10.93 11.91 20.83
N HIS A 107 10.84 12.95 20.00
CA HIS A 107 10.81 12.86 18.54
C HIS A 107 9.74 11.88 18.01
N GLN A 108 8.55 11.88 18.59
CA GLN A 108 7.43 11.07 18.08
C GLN A 108 7.11 11.46 16.62
N PRO A 109 7.02 10.52 15.67
CA PRO A 109 6.60 10.84 14.30
C PRO A 109 5.13 11.26 14.28
N ALA A 110 4.69 11.85 13.17
CA ALA A 110 3.32 12.34 13.04
C ALA A 110 2.27 11.21 13.06
N ASP A 111 2.64 10.00 12.62
CA ASP A 111 1.71 8.88 12.44
C ASP A 111 2.42 7.52 12.53
N ASN A 112 1.64 6.44 12.40
CA ASN A 112 2.11 5.05 12.33
C ASN A 112 1.56 4.32 11.09
N ALA A 113 2.27 3.29 10.63
CA ALA A 113 1.96 2.61 9.37
C ALA A 113 0.59 1.92 9.38
N ILE A 114 0.23 1.25 10.49
CA ILE A 114 -1.03 0.51 10.60
C ILE A 114 -2.23 1.47 10.55
N ASP A 115 -2.23 2.54 11.32
CA ASP A 115 -3.35 3.48 11.37
C ASP A 115 -3.47 4.28 10.06
N MET A 116 -2.35 4.69 9.46
CA MET A 116 -2.36 5.30 8.12
C MET A 116 -3.00 4.38 7.09
N ALA A 117 -2.60 3.10 7.05
CA ALA A 117 -3.17 2.13 6.13
C ALA A 117 -4.67 1.93 6.36
N ALA A 118 -5.10 1.80 7.63
CA ALA A 118 -6.50 1.64 8.00
C ALA A 118 -7.35 2.87 7.62
N ALA A 119 -6.82 4.10 7.82
CA ALA A 119 -7.51 5.34 7.47
C ALA A 119 -7.77 5.45 5.95
N MET A 120 -6.77 5.06 5.16
CA MET A 120 -6.86 4.98 3.69
C MET A 120 -7.83 3.86 3.25
N GLY A 121 -7.90 2.75 3.99
CA GLY A 121 -8.69 1.57 3.63
C GLY A 121 -7.89 0.52 2.85
N ILE A 122 -6.59 0.43 3.14
CA ILE A 122 -5.64 -0.54 2.59
C ILE A 122 -5.03 -1.38 3.71
N GLU A 123 -4.43 -2.50 3.34
CA GLU A 123 -3.64 -3.33 4.25
C GLU A 123 -2.14 -3.16 3.95
N LEU A 124 -1.28 -3.35 4.95
CA LEU A 124 0.16 -3.53 4.68
C LEU A 124 0.37 -4.83 3.91
N LEU A 125 1.40 -4.87 3.05
CA LEU A 125 1.84 -6.14 2.49
C LEU A 125 2.34 -7.07 3.60
N ASN A 126 1.95 -8.34 3.55
CA ASN A 126 2.62 -9.40 4.29
C ASN A 126 3.92 -9.83 3.57
N GLU A 127 4.68 -10.74 4.19
CA GLU A 127 5.96 -11.19 3.60
C GLU A 127 5.78 -11.86 2.22
N GLU A 128 4.77 -12.70 2.06
CA GLU A 128 4.51 -13.40 0.79
C GLU A 128 4.16 -12.42 -0.33
N GLN A 129 3.29 -11.46 -0.04
CA GLN A 129 2.89 -10.39 -0.94
C GLN A 129 4.08 -9.49 -1.30
N TYR A 130 4.92 -9.14 -0.33
CA TYR A 130 6.14 -8.38 -0.57
C TYR A 130 7.11 -9.13 -1.49
N ARG A 131 7.30 -10.44 -1.26
CA ARG A 131 8.14 -11.30 -2.13
C ARG A 131 7.55 -11.42 -3.53
N ALA A 132 6.22 -11.54 -3.66
CA ALA A 132 5.52 -11.58 -4.93
C ALA A 132 5.69 -10.28 -5.72
N LEU A 133 5.54 -9.12 -5.06
CA LEU A 133 5.82 -7.81 -5.68
C LEU A 133 7.23 -7.77 -6.28
N GLN A 134 8.22 -8.31 -5.57
CA GLN A 134 9.62 -8.30 -6.02
C GLN A 134 9.90 -9.22 -7.22
N GLN A 135 8.98 -10.13 -7.58
CA GLN A 135 9.05 -10.87 -8.85
C GLN A 135 8.63 -10.02 -10.05
N LEU A 136 7.89 -8.93 -9.83
CA LEU A 136 7.35 -8.07 -10.88
C LEU A 136 8.29 -6.93 -11.28
N GLY A 137 9.33 -6.68 -10.47
CA GLY A 137 10.29 -5.60 -10.66
C GLY A 137 11.20 -5.43 -9.44
N ALA A 138 12.17 -4.53 -9.54
CA ALA A 138 13.03 -4.16 -8.41
C ALA A 138 12.39 -3.01 -7.63
N PHE A 139 11.95 -3.30 -6.41
CA PHE A 139 11.32 -2.33 -5.52
C PHE A 139 12.12 -2.20 -4.21
N ASP A 140 12.04 -1.04 -3.56
CA ASP A 140 12.71 -0.73 -2.28
C ASP A 140 14.22 -1.00 -2.31
N VAL A 141 14.89 -0.63 -3.41
CA VAL A 141 16.34 -0.78 -3.55
C VAL A 141 17.13 0.30 -2.80
N LYS A 142 16.46 1.36 -2.35
CA LYS A 142 17.02 2.45 -1.52
C LYS A 142 16.23 2.70 -0.24
N THR A 143 15.07 2.08 -0.11
CA THR A 143 14.17 2.21 1.03
C THR A 143 13.90 0.86 1.67
N SER A 144 13.02 0.85 2.67
CA SER A 144 12.48 -0.36 3.29
C SER A 144 11.00 -0.13 3.63
N SER A 145 10.22 -1.20 3.68
CA SER A 145 8.80 -1.14 4.03
C SER A 145 8.50 -1.96 5.26
N TRP A 146 7.72 -1.40 6.19
CA TRP A 146 6.98 -2.19 7.16
C TRP A 146 6.10 -3.20 6.43
N ILE A 147 6.09 -4.42 6.95
CA ILE A 147 5.22 -5.50 6.50
C ILE A 147 4.40 -6.00 7.68
N VAL A 148 3.33 -6.75 7.41
CA VAL A 148 2.49 -7.34 8.47
C VAL A 148 3.36 -8.14 9.43
N THR A 149 3.33 -7.73 10.70
CA THR A 149 4.07 -8.39 11.78
C THR A 149 3.18 -9.43 12.44
N PRO A 150 3.65 -10.68 12.57
CA PRO A 150 2.93 -11.71 13.31
C PRO A 150 2.68 -11.31 14.77
N PRO A 151 1.49 -11.61 15.34
CA PRO A 151 1.14 -11.21 16.71
C PRO A 151 2.13 -11.68 17.78
N GLU A 152 2.74 -12.85 17.60
CA GLU A 152 3.72 -13.42 18.51
C GLU A 152 5.03 -12.62 18.56
N ILE A 153 5.47 -12.05 17.44
CA ILE A 153 6.61 -11.13 17.40
C ILE A 153 6.20 -9.79 18.02
N ARG A 154 5.00 -9.32 17.67
CA ARG A 154 4.53 -8.02 18.13
C ARG A 154 4.32 -7.95 19.64
N LYS A 155 3.84 -9.04 20.25
CA LYS A 155 3.71 -9.18 21.71
C LYS A 155 5.03 -9.03 22.46
N LEU A 156 6.16 -9.28 21.79
CA LEU A 156 7.50 -9.10 22.33
C LEU A 156 8.10 -7.72 21.99
N GLY A 157 7.31 -6.81 21.43
CA GLY A 157 7.69 -5.44 21.07
C GLY A 157 8.32 -5.29 19.67
N GLY A 158 8.45 -6.38 18.92
CA GLY A 158 9.05 -6.37 17.57
C GLY A 158 8.08 -5.98 16.46
N ALA A 159 8.63 -5.51 15.35
CA ALA A 159 7.94 -5.27 14.09
C ALA A 159 8.83 -5.66 12.89
N LEU A 160 8.23 -6.27 11.88
CA LEU A 160 8.91 -6.75 10.68
C LEU A 160 8.93 -5.70 9.57
N PHE A 161 10.06 -5.62 8.88
CA PHE A 161 10.19 -4.81 7.67
C PHE A 161 11.07 -5.53 6.64
N ALA A 162 10.94 -5.14 5.38
CA ALA A 162 11.69 -5.76 4.28
C ALA A 162 12.31 -4.72 3.34
N ASP A 163 13.38 -5.12 2.68
CA ASP A 163 13.99 -4.40 1.55
C ASP A 163 14.54 -5.37 0.49
N ARG A 164 15.00 -4.81 -0.63
CA ARG A 164 15.75 -5.56 -1.65
C ARG A 164 17.20 -5.11 -1.74
N ARG A 165 18.12 -6.02 -1.44
CA ARG A 165 19.57 -5.81 -1.60
C ARG A 165 20.16 -7.00 -2.33
N TYR A 166 21.18 -6.77 -3.15
CA TYR A 166 21.85 -7.85 -3.89
C TYR A 166 20.89 -8.75 -4.69
N ASN A 167 19.83 -8.18 -5.26
CA ASN A 167 18.77 -8.90 -5.96
C ASN A 167 17.98 -9.92 -5.10
N HIS A 168 18.04 -9.81 -3.77
CA HIS A 168 17.36 -10.67 -2.83
C HIS A 168 16.48 -9.86 -1.88
N VAL A 169 15.36 -10.46 -1.47
CA VAL A 169 14.49 -9.89 -0.45
C VAL A 169 15.02 -10.28 0.91
N PHE A 170 15.31 -9.28 1.73
CA PHE A 170 15.67 -9.45 3.13
C PHE A 170 14.51 -9.01 4.01
N VAL A 171 14.23 -9.82 5.03
CA VAL A 171 13.25 -9.51 6.08
C VAL A 171 14.01 -9.37 7.39
N TYR A 172 13.72 -8.29 8.10
CA TYR A 172 14.39 -7.90 9.33
C TYR A 172 13.35 -7.58 10.40
N HIS A 173 13.83 -7.31 11.60
CA HIS A 173 13.01 -6.82 12.70
C HIS A 173 13.64 -5.57 13.33
N ASN A 174 12.79 -4.74 13.91
CA ASN A 174 13.15 -3.66 14.82
C ASN A 174 12.09 -3.61 15.92
N GLY A 175 12.26 -2.74 16.93
CA GLY A 175 11.14 -2.40 17.80
C GLY A 175 10.06 -1.63 17.04
N ALA A 176 8.79 -1.84 17.39
CA ALA A 176 7.63 -1.20 16.73
C ALA A 176 7.65 0.35 16.75
N GLN A 177 8.37 0.93 17.71
CA GLN A 177 8.58 2.37 17.87
C GLN A 177 9.68 2.95 16.97
N SER A 178 10.42 2.11 16.26
CA SER A 178 11.50 2.56 15.38
C SER A 178 10.90 3.25 14.16
N TYR A 179 11.57 4.26 13.61
CA TYR A 179 11.24 4.80 12.29
C TYR A 179 12.49 5.43 11.68
N TYR A 180 12.52 5.47 10.34
CA TYR A 180 13.65 5.98 9.58
C TYR A 180 13.15 6.76 8.38
N ALA A 181 13.90 7.78 7.95
CA ALA A 181 13.55 8.59 6.78
C ALA A 181 13.32 7.77 5.50
N ALA A 182 14.04 6.64 5.38
CA ALA A 182 13.94 5.71 4.26
C ALA A 182 13.00 4.51 4.53
N ARG A 183 12.24 4.50 5.63
CA ARG A 183 11.27 3.44 5.94
C ARG A 183 9.85 3.96 5.82
N GLY A 184 9.03 3.28 5.03
CA GLY A 184 7.59 3.52 4.93
C GLY A 184 6.82 2.21 4.98
N PHE A 185 5.75 2.11 4.19
CA PHE A 185 5.02 0.87 3.99
C PHE A 185 4.38 0.85 2.59
N ARG A 186 4.07 -0.34 2.10
CA ARG A 186 3.31 -0.55 0.87
C ARG A 186 1.93 -1.10 1.20
N GLY A 187 0.95 -0.62 0.45
CA GLY A 187 -0.47 -0.94 0.55
C GLY A 187 -0.88 -2.06 -0.39
N SER A 188 -1.86 -2.83 0.06
CA SER A 188 -2.63 -3.80 -0.70
C SER A 188 -4.11 -3.43 -0.66
N LEU A 189 -4.77 -3.52 -1.82
CA LEU A 189 -6.20 -3.35 -1.97
C LEU A 189 -6.78 -4.45 -2.86
N ARG A 190 -7.83 -5.12 -2.37
CA ARG A 190 -8.66 -6.02 -3.18
C ARG A 190 -9.87 -5.26 -3.73
N VAL A 191 -10.16 -5.46 -5.02
CA VAL A 191 -11.24 -4.82 -5.78
C VAL A 191 -12.11 -5.87 -6.44
#